data_AF-L5LUL8-F1
#
_entry.id   AF-L5LUL8-F1
#
_cell.length_a   1.000
_cell.length_b   1.000
_cell.length_c   1.000
_cell.angle_alpha   90.00
_cell.angle_beta   90.00
_cell.angle_gamma   90.00
#
_symmetry.space_group_name_H-M   'P 1'
#
loop_
_entity.id
_entity.type
_entity.pdbx_description
1 polymer ?
#
loop_
_entity_poly.entity_id
_entity_poly.type
_entity_poly.pdbx_seq_one_letter_code
_entity_poly.pdbx_strand_id
1 'polypeptide(L)'
;MNTISGGAVTKPFITYHNELDMNLFMRVAPELYHKMLMAGGIDRVYETGCQFWNEGIDLTPNPEVTTCEFYIAYTSYHELMEIMEKLFRGW
;
A
#
# COMPACT_ATOMS: atom_id res chain seq x y z
N MET A 1 8.93 -1.74 -6.48
CA MET A 1 8.95 -3.16 -6.95
C MET A 1 9.44 -4.00 -5.80
N ASN A 2 8.88 -5.20 -5.62
CA ASN A 2 9.16 -6.03 -4.45
C ASN A 2 9.69 -7.39 -4.90
N THR A 3 10.57 -8.00 -4.10
CA THR A 3 11.02 -9.39 -4.28
C THR A 3 9.92 -10.40 -3.94
N ILE A 4 9.05 -10.03 -3.00
CA ILE A 4 7.86 -10.80 -2.59
C ILE A 4 6.69 -9.81 -2.56
N SER A 5 5.56 -10.19 -3.16
CA SER A 5 4.33 -9.39 -3.06
C SER A 5 3.67 -9.59 -1.70
N GLY A 6 3.16 -8.51 -1.09
CA GLY A 6 2.51 -8.54 0.23
C GLY A 6 1.80 -7.23 0.56
N GLY A 7 1.05 -7.22 1.67
CA GLY A 7 0.23 -6.08 2.11
C GLY A 7 -1.21 -6.07 1.56
N ALA A 8 -1.54 -6.92 0.59
CA ALA A 8 -2.90 -7.12 0.13
C ALA A 8 -3.08 -8.55 -0.44
N VAL A 9 -4.32 -9.04 -0.44
CA VAL A 9 -4.68 -10.33 -1.06
C VAL A 9 -5.12 -10.07 -2.51
N THR A 10 -4.15 -9.98 -3.41
CA THR A 10 -4.38 -9.71 -4.83
C THR A 10 -3.29 -10.36 -5.67
N LYS A 11 -3.63 -10.79 -6.89
CA LYS A 11 -2.66 -11.28 -7.85
C LYS A 11 -1.73 -10.15 -8.33
N PRO A 12 -0.40 -10.26 -8.18
CA PRO A 12 0.53 -9.22 -8.61
C PRO A 12 0.82 -9.30 -10.11
N PHE A 13 1.26 -8.18 -10.68
CA PHE A 13 2.01 -8.20 -11.94
C PHE A 13 3.45 -8.65 -11.68
N ILE A 14 3.97 -9.48 -12.58
CA ILE A 14 5.33 -10.03 -12.52
C ILE A 14 6.15 -9.38 -13.63
N THR A 15 7.36 -8.95 -13.30
CA THR A 15 8.36 -8.43 -14.24
C THR A 15 9.71 -9.07 -13.94
N TYR A 16 10.70 -8.83 -14.80
CA TYR A 16 12.03 -9.43 -14.71
C TYR A 16 13.13 -8.38 -14.85
N HIS A 17 14.11 -8.41 -13.95
CA HIS A 17 15.24 -7.50 -13.94
C HIS A 17 16.45 -8.14 -14.62
N ASN A 18 16.75 -7.76 -15.87
CA ASN A 18 17.75 -8.43 -16.71
C ASN A 18 19.16 -8.53 -16.10
N GLU A 19 19.68 -7.44 -15.52
CA GLU A 19 21.04 -7.42 -14.97
C GLU A 19 21.18 -8.22 -13.67
N LEU A 20 20.11 -8.33 -12.90
CA LEU A 20 20.10 -9.01 -11.61
C LEU A 20 19.57 -10.45 -11.72
N ASP A 21 19.22 -10.87 -12.94
CA ASP A 21 18.66 -12.19 -13.26
C ASP A 21 17.58 -12.65 -12.26
N MET A 22 16.58 -11.79 -12.02
CA MET A 22 15.56 -12.06 -11.00
C MET A 22 14.17 -11.55 -11.37
N ASN A 23 13.16 -12.27 -10.89
CA ASN A 23 11.77 -11.84 -10.96
C ASN A 23 11.47 -10.81 -9.86
N LEU A 24 10.66 -9.82 -10.23
CA LEU A 24 10.13 -8.80 -9.32
C LEU A 24 8.62 -8.69 -9.48
N PHE A 25 7.97 -8.22 -8.45
CA PHE A 25 6.54 -7.99 -8.41
C PHE A 25 6.26 -6.49 -8.36
N MET A 26 5.31 -6.03 -9.17
CA MET A 26 4.71 -4.71 -8.96
C MET A 26 3.94 -4.75 -7.64
N ARG A 27 4.03 -3.68 -6.85
CA ARG A 27 3.47 -3.66 -5.50
C ARG A 27 1.94 -3.72 -5.55
N VAL A 28 1.36 -4.49 -4.63
CA VAL A 28 -0.10 -4.55 -4.42
C VAL A 28 -0.56 -3.63 -3.27
N ALA A 29 0.33 -3.34 -2.32
CA ALA A 29 0.20 -2.31 -1.28
C ALA A 29 1.60 -1.96 -0.70
N PRO A 30 1.80 -0.76 -0.14
CA PRO A 30 3.01 -0.36 0.58
C PRO A 30 3.04 -0.77 2.07
N GLU A 31 1.95 -1.32 2.63
CA GLU A 31 1.79 -1.70 4.06
C GLU A 31 3.07 -2.20 4.75
N LEU A 32 3.74 -3.21 4.19
CA LEU A 32 4.88 -3.85 4.85
C LEU A 32 6.07 -2.88 5.00
N TYR A 33 6.29 -2.02 4.00
CA TYR A 33 7.34 -1.01 4.07
C TYR A 33 7.02 0.07 5.09
N HIS A 34 5.77 0.50 5.18
CA HIS A 34 5.36 1.48 6.18
C HIS A 34 5.53 0.95 7.61
N LYS A 35 5.19 -0.32 7.86
CA LYS A 35 5.44 -0.97 9.16
C LYS A 35 6.93 -1.09 9.49
N MET A 36 7.79 -1.32 8.50
CA MET A 36 9.25 -1.28 8.70
C MET A 36 9.75 0.13 9.05
N LEU A 37 9.21 1.18 8.41
CA LEU A 37 9.54 2.58 8.76
C LEU A 37 9.12 2.92 10.20
N MET A 38 7.94 2.44 10.62
CA MET A 38 7.49 2.59 12.01
C MET A 38 8.42 1.88 12.99
N ALA A 39 8.80 0.63 12.71
CA ALA A 39 9.77 -0.09 13.52
C ALA A 39 11.14 0.63 13.56
N GLY A 40 11.48 1.35 12.48
CA GLY A 40 12.65 2.23 12.40
C GLY A 40 12.53 3.57 13.13
N GLY A 41 11.42 3.84 13.82
CA GLY A 41 11.21 5.03 14.64
C GLY A 41 10.49 6.19 13.96
N ILE A 42 9.89 5.99 12.79
CA ILE A 42 9.03 7.00 12.16
C ILE A 42 7.59 6.78 12.63
N ASP A 43 7.18 7.53 13.66
CA ASP A 43 5.89 7.34 14.34
C ASP A 43 4.66 7.66 13.48
N ARG A 44 4.81 8.44 12.40
CA ARG A 44 3.71 8.80 11.50
C ARG A 44 4.21 8.81 10.07
N VAL A 45 3.64 7.93 9.25
CA VAL A 45 3.96 7.82 7.81
C VAL A 45 2.67 7.79 7.00
N TYR A 46 2.69 8.39 5.83
CA TYR A 46 1.65 8.20 4.83
C TYR A 46 2.26 8.18 3.44
N GLU A 47 1.56 7.55 2.51
CA GLU A 47 1.92 7.54 1.10
C GLU A 47 0.67 7.55 0.23
N THR A 48 0.64 8.48 -0.73
CA THR A 48 -0.30 8.42 -1.85
C THR A 48 0.45 7.92 -3.07
N GLY A 49 -0.02 6.84 -3.69
CA GLY A 49 0.63 6.31 -4.88
C GLY A 49 -0.10 5.14 -5.51
N CYS A 50 0.41 4.71 -6.66
CA CYS A 50 -0.19 3.64 -7.44
C CYS A 50 0.08 2.26 -6.84
N GLN A 51 -0.93 1.41 -6.91
CA GLN A 51 -0.89 -0.02 -6.63
C GLN A 51 -1.32 -0.77 -7.90
N PHE A 52 -0.75 -1.96 -8.11
CA PHE A 52 -0.91 -2.70 -9.35
C PHE A 52 -1.54 -4.07 -9.08
N TRP A 53 -2.78 -4.24 -9.53
CA TRP A 53 -3.59 -5.42 -9.27
C TRP A 53 -3.86 -6.14 -10.59
N ASN A 54 -3.32 -7.35 -10.76
CA ASN A 54 -3.47 -8.16 -11.96
C ASN A 54 -4.76 -8.99 -11.89
N GLU A 55 -5.88 -8.28 -11.73
CA GLU A 55 -7.23 -8.81 -11.64
C GLU A 55 -8.04 -8.44 -12.89
N GLY A 56 -9.24 -9.03 -13.02
CA GLY A 56 -10.17 -8.68 -14.10
C GLY A 56 -10.60 -7.20 -14.01
N ILE A 57 -10.82 -6.58 -15.17
CA ILE A 57 -11.35 -5.21 -15.24
C ILE A 57 -12.88 -5.28 -15.19
N ASP A 58 -13.47 -4.53 -14.26
CA ASP A 58 -14.92 -4.25 -14.25
C ASP A 58 -15.19 -2.74 -14.13
N LEU A 59 -16.41 -2.34 -13.78
CA LEU A 59 -16.79 -0.93 -13.61
C LEU A 59 -16.03 -0.22 -12.48
N THR A 60 -15.39 -0.96 -11.57
CA THR A 60 -14.80 -0.46 -10.32
C THR A 60 -13.28 -0.67 -10.17
N PRO A 61 -12.65 -1.82 -10.52
CA PRO A 61 -11.22 -2.00 -10.44
C PRO A 61 -10.55 -1.63 -11.76
N ASN A 62 -9.66 -0.66 -11.70
CA ASN A 62 -8.62 -0.48 -12.70
C ASN A 62 -7.37 -1.28 -12.25
N PRO A 63 -6.62 -1.93 -13.17
CA PRO A 63 -5.41 -2.66 -12.79
C PRO A 63 -4.31 -1.80 -12.15
N GLU A 64 -4.43 -0.48 -12.30
CA GLU A 64 -3.66 0.52 -11.57
C GLU A 64 -4.60 1.40 -10.75
N VAL A 65 -4.49 1.36 -9.43
CA VAL A 65 -5.32 2.15 -8.52
C VAL A 65 -4.45 3.05 -7.65
N THR A 66 -4.89 4.28 -7.42
CA THR A 66 -4.21 5.18 -6.47
C THR A 66 -4.82 4.98 -5.09
N THR A 67 -3.99 4.65 -4.11
CA THR A 67 -4.39 4.55 -2.70
C THR A 67 -3.66 5.60 -1.87
N CYS A 68 -4.25 5.96 -0.73
CA CYS A 68 -3.58 6.70 0.34
C CYS A 68 -3.54 5.77 1.57
N GLU A 69 -2.35 5.33 1.95
CA GLU A 69 -2.12 4.49 3.12
C GLU A 69 -1.33 5.27 4.16
N PHE A 70 -1.73 5.19 5.42
CA PHE A 70 -1.06 5.86 6.51
C PHE A 70 -1.02 5.01 7.78
N TYR A 71 0.02 5.20 8.56
CA TYR A 71 0.24 4.52 9.82
C TYR A 71 0.65 5.51 10.90
N ILE A 72 0.12 5.32 12.10
CA ILE A 72 0.32 6.19 13.26
C ILE A 72 0.65 5.30 14.46
N ALA A 73 1.81 5.50 15.08
CA ALA A 73 2.24 4.80 16.28
C ALA A 73 1.30 5.09 17.45
N TYR A 74 1.19 4.13 18.37
CA TYR A 74 0.39 4.22 19.59
C TYR A 74 -1.09 4.54 19.35
N THR A 75 -1.60 4.24 18.15
CA THR A 75 -2.97 4.56 17.75
C THR A 75 -3.75 3.27 17.50
N SER A 76 -4.95 3.20 18.07
CA SER A 76 -5.91 2.12 17.87
C SER A 76 -6.84 2.40 16.70
N TYR A 77 -7.57 1.39 16.24
CA TYR A 77 -8.55 1.57 15.16
C TYR A 77 -9.68 2.55 15.52
N HIS A 78 -10.02 2.71 16.81
CA HIS A 78 -11.03 3.69 17.25
C HIS A 78 -10.59 5.12 16.94
N GLU A 79 -9.34 5.46 17.27
CA GLU A 79 -8.76 6.77 16.98
C GLU A 79 -8.60 6.98 15.47
N LEU A 80 -8.28 5.92 14.71
CA LEU A 80 -8.28 5.97 13.25
C LEU A 80 -9.67 6.30 12.69
N MET A 81 -10.74 5.70 13.21
CA MET A 81 -12.11 6.04 12.78
C MET A 81 -12.43 7.52 13.00
N GLU A 82 -12.07 8.09 14.15
CA GLU A 82 -12.26 9.53 14.40
C GLU A 82 -11.47 10.41 13.43
N ILE A 83 -10.23 10.03 13.11
CA ILE A 83 -9.38 10.73 12.15
C ILE A 83 -10.02 10.67 10.75
N MET A 84 -10.50 9.51 10.33
CA MET A 84 -11.14 9.32 9.04
C MET A 84 -12.44 10.13 8.92
N GLU A 85 -13.28 10.14 9.96
CA GLU A 85 -14.50 10.95 9.98
C GLU A 85 -14.21 12.44 9.85
N LYS A 86 -13.20 12.96 10.58
CA LYS A 86 -12.76 14.36 10.48
C LYS A 86 -12.20 14.67 9.09
N LEU A 87 -11.40 13.78 8.52
CA LEU A 87 -10.80 13.96 7.20
C LEU A 87 -11.86 14.09 6.10
N PHE A 88 -12.91 13.25 6.13
CA PHE A 88 -13.94 13.24 5.09
C PHE A 88 -15.06 14.26 5.30
N ARG A 89 -15.39 14.63 6.55
CA ARG A 89 -16.40 15.67 6.80
C ARG A 89 -15.93 17.06 6.41
N GLY A 90 -14.61 17.28 6.32
CA GLY A 90 -14.05 18.62 6.20
C GLY A 90 -14.09 19.37 7.54
N TRP A 91 -13.50 20.56 7.56
CA TRP A 91 -13.45 21.45 8.72
C TRP A 91 -14.78 22.15 8.94
#